data_AF-A0AAV5ASM7-F1
#
_entry.id   AF-A0AAV5ASM7-F1
#
_cell.length_a   1.000
_cell.length_b   1.000
_cell.length_c   1.000
_cell.angle_alpha   90.00
_cell.angle_beta   90.00
_cell.angle_gamma   90.00
#
_symmetry.space_group_name_H-M   'P 1'
#
loop_
_entity.id
_entity.type
_entity.pdbx_description
1 polymer ?
#
loop_
_entity_poly.entity_id
_entity_poly.type
_entity_poly.pdbx_seq_one_letter_code
_entity_poly.pdbx_strand_id
1 'polypeptide(L)'
;MGKEFFIPTNLKLGVGYHISFDSYNTVSFLFEANKLLVPSPPQYGFDDLNNNGQQDLNEPTIIIAGKDPDVGFIKGIFQSFSDAPNGFKEELQEISWALGVTYSFNEQFIFTNRIF
;
A
#
# COMPACT_ATOMS: atom_id res chain seq x y z
N MET A 1 28.29 3.01 -7.16
CA MET A 1 26.99 2.31 -7.24
C MET A 1 25.95 3.22 -6.62
N GLY A 2 25.07 3.81 -7.44
CA GLY A 2 23.97 4.64 -6.93
C GLY A 2 22.84 3.72 -6.53
N LYS A 3 22.40 3.77 -5.27
CA LYS A 3 21.12 3.19 -4.88
C LYS A 3 20.03 4.03 -5.55
N GLU A 4 19.21 3.43 -6.39
CA GLU A 4 18.01 4.10 -6.88
C GLU A 4 17.02 4.17 -5.72
N PHE A 5 16.77 5.38 -5.23
CA PHE A 5 15.74 5.59 -4.22
C PHE A 5 14.38 5.64 -4.92
N PHE A 6 13.47 4.76 -4.51
CA PHE A 6 12.11 4.77 -5.01
C PHE A 6 11.43 6.11 -4.72
N ILE A 7 10.86 6.72 -5.76
CA ILE A 7 9.99 7.86 -5.58
C ILE A 7 8.68 7.32 -4.99
N PRO A 8 8.24 7.80 -3.80
CA PRO A 8 7.00 7.35 -3.20
C PRO A 8 5.84 7.60 -4.15
N THR A 9 5.28 6.52 -4.71
CA THR A 9 4.18 6.57 -5.67
C THR A 9 2.94 5.99 -5.01
N ASN A 10 1.82 6.71 -5.03
CA ASN A 10 0.58 6.24 -4.43
C ASN A 10 -0.41 5.81 -5.52
N LEU A 11 -1.04 4.65 -5.33
CA LEU A 11 -2.25 4.25 -6.05
C LEU A 11 -3.46 4.58 -5.17
N LYS A 12 -4.33 5.46 -5.65
CA LYS A 12 -5.63 5.75 -5.04
C LYS A 12 -6.74 5.28 -5.98
N LEU A 13 -7.65 4.46 -5.46
CA LEU A 13 -8.87 4.04 -6.14
C LEU A 13 -10.08 4.43 -5.30
N GLY A 14 -11.07 5.08 -5.91
CA GLY A 14 -12.27 5.50 -5.23
C GLY A 14 -13.53 5.17 -6.01
N VAL A 15 -14.60 4.86 -5.30
CA VAL A 15 -15.95 4.68 -5.83
C VAL A 15 -16.93 5.56 -5.06
N GLY A 16 -17.81 6.23 -5.79
CA GLY A 16 -18.80 7.14 -5.21
C GLY A 16 -20.21 6.82 -5.69
N TYR A 17 -21.20 7.03 -4.84
CA TYR A 17 -22.61 6.90 -5.18
C TYR A 17 -23.41 8.09 -4.64
N HIS A 18 -24.25 8.68 -5.48
CA HIS A 18 -25.06 9.85 -5.15
C HIS A 18 -26.54 9.49 -5.13
N ILE A 19 -27.24 9.91 -4.10
CA ILE A 19 -28.67 9.73 -3.91
C ILE A 19 -29.31 11.11 -3.75
N SER A 20 -30.05 11.54 -4.76
CA SER A 20 -30.87 12.75 -4.70
C SER A 20 -32.30 12.35 -4.33
N PHE A 21 -32.77 12.82 -3.18
CA PHE A 21 -34.13 12.55 -2.71
C PHE A 21 -35.15 13.48 -3.37
N ASP A 22 -34.76 14.74 -3.55
CA ASP A 22 -35.51 15.79 -4.22
C ASP A 22 -34.53 16.82 -4.83
N SER A 23 -35.05 17.93 -5.35
CA SER A 23 -34.23 18.98 -5.98
C SER A 23 -33.30 19.74 -5.01
N TYR A 24 -33.46 19.56 -3.71
CA TYR A 24 -32.72 20.27 -2.67
C TYR A 24 -31.80 19.34 -1.87
N ASN A 25 -32.17 18.08 -1.66
CA ASN A 25 -31.49 17.18 -0.73
C ASN A 25 -30.75 16.07 -1.46
N THR A 26 -29.42 16.05 -1.34
CA THR A 26 -28.58 14.98 -1.90
C THR A 26 -27.63 14.40 -0.84
N VAL A 27 -27.62 13.08 -0.71
CA VAL A 27 -26.63 12.32 0.09
C VAL A 27 -25.68 11.60 -0.85
N SER A 28 -24.38 11.69 -0.59
CA SER A 28 -23.33 11.05 -1.37
C SER A 28 -22.49 10.16 -0.48
N PHE A 29 -22.21 8.94 -0.92
CA PHE A 29 -21.30 8.00 -0.28
C PHE A 29 -20.03 7.89 -1.11
N LEU A 30 -18.88 7.83 -0.46
CA LEU A 30 -17.57 7.66 -1.07
C LEU A 30 -16.82 6.56 -0.33
N PHE A 31 -16.26 5.61 -1.06
CA PHE A 31 -15.26 4.68 -0.55
C PHE A 31 -13.98 4.87 -1.32
N GLU A 32 -12.85 4.87 -0.63
CA GLU A 32 -11.53 5.08 -1.20
C GLU A 32 -10.55 4.06 -0.60
N ALA A 33 -9.68 3.49 -1.44
CA ALA A 33 -8.56 2.65 -1.04
C ALA A 33 -7.26 3.26 -1.58
N ASN A 34 -6.21 3.25 -0.77
CA ASN A 34 -4.91 3.84 -1.06
C ASN A 34 -3.82 2.83 -0.74
N LYS A 35 -2.89 2.61 -1.67
CA LYS A 35 -1.69 1.80 -1.46
C LYS A 35 -0.45 2.57 -1.89
N LEU A 36 0.61 2.46 -1.09
CA LEU A 36 1.95 2.93 -1.46
C LEU A 36 2.61 1.88 -2.37
N LEU A 37 2.99 2.29 -3.57
CA LEU A 37 3.59 1.45 -4.61
C LEU A 37 5.11 1.41 -4.49
N VAL A 38 5.60 1.08 -3.30
CA VAL A 38 7.03 1.00 -2.98
C VAL A 38 7.33 -0.44 -2.54
N PRO A 39 8.44 -1.05 -2.96
CA PRO A 39 8.74 -2.41 -2.56
C PRO A 39 8.84 -2.58 -1.04
N SER A 40 8.23 -3.64 -0.52
CA SER A 40 8.26 -3.98 0.91
C SER A 40 9.62 -4.58 1.29
N PRO A 41 10.16 -4.24 2.48
CA PRO A 41 11.46 -4.77 2.90
C PRO A 41 11.44 -6.31 2.98
N PRO A 42 12.38 -7.02 2.34
CA PRO A 42 12.46 -8.46 2.48
C PRO A 42 12.99 -8.86 3.86
N GLN A 43 12.77 -10.12 4.23
CA GLN A 43 13.46 -10.74 5.36
C GLN A 43 14.77 -11.34 4.88
N TYR A 44 15.86 -10.95 5.54
CA TYR A 44 17.20 -11.47 5.27
C TYR A 44 17.54 -12.60 6.24
N GLY A 45 18.25 -13.58 5.73
CA GLY A 45 18.92 -14.63 6.50
C GLY A 45 20.32 -14.86 5.95
N PHE A 46 20.95 -15.95 6.34
CA PHE A 46 22.27 -16.35 5.87
C PHE A 46 22.29 -17.86 5.62
N ASP A 47 23.17 -18.29 4.72
CA ASP A 47 23.45 -19.71 4.51
C ASP A 47 24.55 -20.15 5.49
N ASP A 48 24.18 -20.98 6.46
CA ASP A 48 25.08 -21.47 7.51
C ASP A 48 25.91 -22.65 6.96
N LEU A 49 27.14 -22.35 6.53
CA LEU A 49 28.00 -23.31 5.84
C LEU A 49 28.70 -24.26 6.81
N ASN A 50 28.76 -23.90 8.10
CA ASN A 50 29.47 -24.68 9.13
C ASN A 50 28.54 -25.23 10.24
N ASN A 51 27.23 -25.00 10.13
CA ASN A 51 26.17 -25.38 11.06
C ASN A 51 26.36 -24.86 12.50
N ASN A 52 26.93 -23.67 12.68
CA ASN A 52 27.14 -23.07 14.01
C ASN A 52 25.98 -22.17 14.48
N GLY A 53 24.99 -21.91 13.62
CA GLY A 53 23.83 -21.06 13.89
C GLY A 53 24.12 -19.55 13.99
N GLN A 54 25.29 -19.10 13.55
CA GLN A 54 25.72 -17.70 13.56
C GLN A 54 26.21 -17.29 12.17
N GLN A 55 25.91 -16.04 11.78
CA GLN A 55 26.41 -15.52 10.50
C GLN A 55 27.90 -15.18 10.60
N ASP A 56 28.73 -15.93 9.88
CA ASP A 56 30.17 -15.66 9.74
C ASP A 56 30.48 -14.71 8.58
N LEU A 57 31.66 -14.07 8.60
CA LEU A 57 32.11 -13.13 7.54
C LEU A 57 32.17 -13.75 6.14
N ASN A 58 32.32 -15.08 6.06
CA ASN A 58 32.42 -15.81 4.79
C ASN A 58 31.07 -16.36 4.31
N GLU A 59 29.98 -16.08 5.04
CA GLU A 59 28.65 -16.60 4.73
C GLU A 59 27.80 -15.57 3.99
N PRO A 60 27.14 -15.95 2.89
CA PRO A 60 26.33 -15.03 2.11
C PRO A 60 25.02 -14.69 2.84
N THR A 61 24.67 -13.41 2.87
CA THR A 61 23.31 -12.98 3.21
C THR A 61 22.37 -13.31 2.04
N ILE A 62 21.27 -14.00 2.34
CA ILE A 62 20.24 -14.39 1.37
C ILE A 62 18.88 -13.81 1.77
N ILE A 63 17.98 -13.67 0.81
CA ILE A 63 16.58 -13.33 1.08
C ILE A 63 15.84 -14.62 1.40
N ILE A 64 15.27 -14.69 2.60
CA ILE A 64 14.49 -15.85 3.07
C ILE A 64 12.98 -15.69 2.87
N ALA A 65 12.49 -14.44 2.82
CA ALA A 65 11.11 -14.12 2.48
C ALA A 65 10.99 -12.72 1.87
N GLY A 66 9.98 -12.52 1.02
CA GLY A 66 9.77 -11.29 0.26
C GLY A 66 10.53 -11.29 -1.08
N LYS A 67 10.73 -10.10 -1.67
CA LYS A 67 11.41 -9.94 -2.97
C LYS A 67 12.56 -8.93 -2.88
N ASP A 68 13.45 -9.01 -3.86
CA ASP A 68 14.59 -8.10 -4.00
C ASP A 68 14.10 -6.64 -4.15
N PRO A 69 14.47 -5.73 -3.23
CA PRO A 69 14.06 -4.33 -3.29
C PRO A 69 14.86 -3.51 -4.32
N ASP A 70 16.00 -4.01 -4.81
CA ASP A 70 16.84 -3.30 -5.78
C ASP A 70 16.37 -3.56 -7.22
N VAL A 71 15.17 -3.05 -7.51
CA VAL A 71 14.52 -3.19 -8.81
C VAL A 71 14.23 -1.81 -9.40
N GLY A 72 14.24 -1.70 -10.73
CA GLY A 72 13.89 -0.44 -11.40
C GLY A 72 12.47 0.02 -11.05
N PHE A 73 12.25 1.34 -11.10
CA PHE A 73 11.01 2.00 -10.68
C PHE A 73 9.70 1.31 -11.14
N ILE A 74 9.55 1.05 -12.44
CA ILE A 74 8.33 0.43 -12.99
C ILE A 74 8.14 -0.99 -12.44
N LYS A 75 9.22 -1.76 -12.30
CA LYS A 75 9.18 -3.10 -11.72
C LYS A 75 8.77 -3.03 -10.25
N GLY A 76 9.29 -2.08 -9.49
CA GLY A 76 8.91 -1.91 -8.08
C GLY A 76 7.44 -1.55 -7.88
N ILE A 77 6.84 -0.76 -8.77
CA ILE A 77 5.38 -0.50 -8.74
C ILE A 77 4.60 -1.81 -8.80
N PHE A 78 4.84 -2.65 -9.80
CA PHE A 78 4.10 -3.91 -9.94
C PHE A 78 4.49 -4.96 -8.89
N GLN A 79 5.75 -4.94 -8.44
CA GLN A 79 6.25 -5.83 -7.42
C GLN A 79 5.58 -5.59 -6.06
N SER A 80 5.32 -4.32 -5.70
CA SER A 80 4.74 -3.88 -4.42
C SER A 80 3.38 -4.49 -4.05
N PHE A 81 2.73 -5.21 -4.97
CA PHE A 81 1.46 -5.91 -4.70
C PHE A 81 1.64 -7.35 -4.23
N SER A 82 2.88 -7.85 -4.20
CA SER A 82 3.17 -9.28 -4.03
C SER A 82 4.56 -9.54 -3.47
N ASP A 83 5.13 -8.59 -2.74
CA ASP A 83 6.49 -8.65 -2.21
C ASP A 83 6.57 -8.67 -0.69
N ALA A 84 5.44 -8.48 0.00
CA ALA A 84 5.37 -8.59 1.44
C ALA A 84 5.86 -9.98 1.93
N PRO A 85 6.83 -10.03 2.86
CA PRO A 85 7.38 -11.29 3.36
C PRO A 85 6.36 -12.12 4.16
N ASN A 86 5.38 -11.49 4.81
CA ASN A 86 4.29 -12.20 5.50
C ASN A 86 3.07 -12.47 4.60
N GLY A 87 3.21 -12.24 3.28
CA GLY A 87 2.20 -12.53 2.27
C GLY A 87 0.99 -11.59 2.29
N PHE A 88 -0.14 -12.08 1.79
CA PHE A 88 -1.33 -11.26 1.49
C PHE A 88 -1.90 -10.49 2.71
N LYS A 89 -1.72 -11.01 3.93
CA LYS A 89 -2.20 -10.31 5.14
C LYS A 89 -1.47 -8.98 5.35
N GLU A 90 -0.16 -8.95 5.13
CA GLU A 90 0.64 -7.73 5.23
C GLU A 90 0.32 -6.79 4.06
N GLU A 91 0.19 -7.32 2.85
CA GLU A 91 -0.25 -6.55 1.67
C GLU A 91 -1.59 -5.80 1.91
N LEU A 92 -2.54 -6.44 2.58
CA LEU A 92 -3.82 -5.81 2.95
C LEU A 92 -3.67 -4.74 4.03
N GLN A 93 -2.70 -4.87 4.94
CA GLN A 93 -2.42 -3.87 5.98
C GLN A 93 -1.75 -2.63 5.42
N GLU A 94 -1.05 -2.75 4.29
CA GLU A 94 -0.50 -1.62 3.55
C GLU A 94 -1.56 -0.81 2.79
N ILE A 95 -2.77 -1.35 2.61
CA ILE A 95 -3.89 -0.64 1.99
C ILE A 95 -4.63 0.16 3.05
N SER A 96 -4.54 1.49 2.94
CA SER A 96 -5.34 2.42 3.75
C SER A 96 -6.68 2.67 3.07
N TRP A 97 -7.79 2.58 3.79
CA TRP A 97 -9.12 2.82 3.27
C TRP A 97 -9.76 4.04 3.91
N ALA A 98 -10.71 4.67 3.24
CA ALA A 98 -11.48 5.76 3.77
C ALA A 98 -12.93 5.68 3.31
N LEU A 99 -13.84 6.06 4.21
CA LEU A 99 -15.28 6.15 3.95
C LEU A 99 -15.74 7.58 4.16
N GLY A 100 -16.47 8.14 3.21
CA GLY A 100 -17.00 9.49 3.24
C GLY A 100 -18.50 9.51 3.02
N VAL A 101 -19.19 10.38 3.76
CA VAL A 101 -20.61 10.69 3.55
C VAL A 101 -20.74 12.20 3.44
N THR A 102 -21.40 12.67 2.39
CA THR A 102 -21.67 14.09 2.16
C THR A 102 -23.16 14.32 2.02
N TYR A 103 -23.70 15.27 2.78
CA TYR A 103 -25.06 15.76 2.65
C TYR A 103 -25.05 17.18 2.07
N SER A 104 -25.81 17.43 1.03
CA SER A 104 -25.97 18.74 0.40
C SER A 104 -27.43 19.18 0.47
N PHE A 105 -27.63 20.45 0.87
CA PHE A 105 -28.91 21.14 0.88
C PHE A 105 -28.89 22.34 -0.10
N ASN A 106 -29.76 22.29 -1.10
CA ASN A 106 -29.95 23.28 -2.16
C ASN A 106 -28.64 23.72 -2.84
N GLU A 107 -27.63 22.84 -2.90
CA GLU A 107 -26.26 23.12 -3.36
C GLU A 107 -25.55 24.31 -2.66
N GLN A 108 -26.18 24.90 -1.64
CA GLN A 108 -25.71 26.08 -0.92
C GLN A 108 -25.02 25.70 0.39
N PHE A 109 -25.44 24.59 0.99
CA PHE A 109 -24.86 24.07 2.22
C PHE A 109 -24.45 22.62 2.01
N ILE A 110 -23.20 22.31 2.36
CA ILE A 110 -22.64 20.96 2.23
C ILE A 110 -22.01 20.57 3.56
N PHE A 111 -22.43 19.43 4.08
CA PHE A 111 -21.88 18.80 5.27
C PHE A 111 -21.16 17.53 4.85
N THR A 112 -19.87 17.41 5.17
CA THR A 112 -19.06 16.25 4.82
C THR A 112 -18.48 15.62 6.07
N ASN A 113 -18.67 14.31 6.21
CA ASN A 113 -17.98 13.49 7.18
C ASN A 113 -17.10 12.48 6.44
N ARG A 114 -15.88 12.27 6.94
CA ARG A 114 -14.94 11.27 6.38
C ARG A 114 -14.20 10.57 7.53
N ILE A 115 -14.09 9.25 7.40
CA ILE A 115 -13.36 8.36 8.30
C ILE A 115 -12.21 7.73 7.50
N PHE A 116 -11.06 7.55 8.13
CA PHE A 116 -9.81 6.99 7.59
C PHE A 116 -9.29 5.90 8.51
#